data_AF-A0A5J4PIQ7-F1
#
_entry.id   AF-A0A5J4PIQ7-F1
#
_cell.length_a   1.000
_cell.length_b   1.000
_cell.length_c   1.000
_cell.angle_alpha   90.00
_cell.angle_beta   90.00
_cell.angle_gamma   90.00
#
_symmetry.space_group_name_H-M   'P 1'
#
loop_
_entity.id
_entity.type
_entity.pdbx_description
1 polymer ?
#
loop_
_entity_poly.entity_id
_entity_poly.type
_entity_poly.pdbx_seq_one_letter_code
_entity_poly.pdbx_strand_id
1 'polypeptide(L)'
;IYYRLLRFEQVFKKMQDQAVLVRSDNTTAVYDIGIWKAKESLTERIKQVFYLENRLKLQITTIHITGKFNSTTDSLSRLCRSGDQTLKDGMIQMICKTWNYVPEIDIFATKFNKLINNYALVDLNDLGIHFHITFNYKWSRVKLYINPLIPVLSRVLQKMKQDKAQGIVIAP
;
A
#
# COMPACT_ATOMS: atom_id res chain seq x y z
N ILE A 1 -10.76 -2.01 6.96
CA ILE A 1 -11.43 -1.04 7.86
C ILE A 1 -10.50 -0.64 9.01
N TYR A 2 -10.07 -1.56 9.87
CA TYR A 2 -9.09 -1.30 10.96
C TYR A 2 -7.92 -0.37 10.60
N TYR A 3 -7.09 -0.75 9.62
CA TYR A 3 -5.92 0.07 9.25
C TYR A 3 -6.27 1.46 8.73
N ARG A 4 -7.43 1.61 8.06
CA ARG A 4 -7.89 2.93 7.64
C ARG A 4 -8.24 3.77 8.86
N LEU A 5 -8.96 3.20 9.83
CA LEU A 5 -9.28 3.91 11.07
C LEU A 5 -8.01 4.34 11.81
N LEU A 6 -7.03 3.44 11.93
CA LEU A 6 -5.74 3.75 12.55
C LEU A 6 -5.01 4.91 11.85
N ARG A 7 -5.00 4.91 10.51
CA ARG A 7 -4.37 5.98 9.71
C ARG A 7 -4.99 7.36 9.95
N PHE A 8 -6.29 7.41 10.23
CA PHE A 8 -7.03 8.64 10.47
C PHE A 8 -7.19 8.96 11.97
N GLU A 9 -6.48 8.26 12.86
CA GLU A 9 -6.59 8.47 14.32
C GLU A 9 -6.45 9.94 14.74
N GLN A 10 -5.46 10.65 14.19
CA GLN A 10 -5.22 12.07 14.50
C GLN A 10 -6.32 12.99 14.00
N VAL A 11 -7.05 12.58 12.96
CA VAL A 11 -8.21 13.30 12.46
C VAL A 11 -9.39 13.08 13.40
N PHE A 12 -9.66 11.84 13.78
CA PHE A 12 -10.73 11.49 14.70
C PHE A 12 -10.58 12.17 16.07
N LYS A 13 -9.36 12.29 16.59
CA LYS A 13 -9.08 13.01 17.84
C LYS A 13 -9.44 14.50 17.80
N LYS A 14 -9.54 15.08 16.61
CA LYS A 14 -9.87 16.50 16.40
C LYS A 14 -11.32 16.71 15.96
N MET A 15 -12.06 15.64 15.68
CA MET A 15 -13.46 15.73 15.30
C MET A 15 -14.30 16.02 16.54
N GLN A 16 -15.24 16.96 16.38
CA GLN A 16 -16.22 17.29 17.40
C GLN A 16 -17.29 16.20 17.49
N ASP A 17 -17.66 15.63 16.33
CA ASP A 17 -18.56 14.49 16.21
C ASP A 17 -17.79 13.19 16.28
N GLN A 18 -18.25 12.29 17.14
CA GLN A 18 -17.63 10.99 17.38
C GLN A 18 -18.20 9.88 16.51
N ALA A 19 -18.99 10.17 15.47
CA ALA A 19 -19.59 9.15 14.61
C ALA A 19 -18.84 8.97 13.29
N VAL A 20 -18.60 7.70 12.90
CA VAL A 20 -17.96 7.34 11.63
C VAL A 20 -18.84 6.36 10.86
N LEU A 21 -19.29 6.78 9.68
CA LEU A 21 -20.01 5.93 8.74
C LEU A 21 -19.04 5.27 7.76
N VAL A 22 -18.94 3.94 7.83
CA VAL A 22 -18.14 3.11 6.92
C VAL A 22 -19.03 2.57 5.81
N ARG A 23 -18.73 2.95 4.57
CA ARG A 23 -19.40 2.43 3.37
C ARG A 23 -18.53 1.38 2.70
N SER A 24 -19.07 0.19 2.42
CA SER A 24 -18.33 -0.93 1.84
C SER A 24 -19.19 -1.76 0.89
N ASP A 25 -18.60 -2.29 -0.18
CA ASP A 25 -19.22 -3.25 -1.09
C ASP A 25 -19.12 -4.70 -0.61
N ASN A 26 -18.24 -4.97 0.36
CA ASN A 26 -18.15 -6.26 1.02
C ASN A 26 -19.28 -6.38 2.07
N THR A 27 -20.36 -7.07 1.69
CA THR A 27 -21.52 -7.34 2.55
C THR A 27 -21.15 -8.09 3.83
N THR A 28 -20.25 -9.07 3.74
CA THR A 28 -19.77 -9.83 4.90
C THR A 28 -19.07 -8.91 5.91
N ALA A 29 -18.19 -8.03 5.45
CA ALA A 29 -17.49 -7.09 6.33
C ALA A 29 -18.44 -6.08 6.99
N VAL A 30 -19.48 -5.63 6.26
CA VAL A 30 -20.53 -4.75 6.78
C VAL A 30 -21.30 -5.46 7.90
N TYR A 31 -21.73 -6.69 7.64
CA TYR A 31 -22.47 -7.51 8.60
C TYR A 31 -21.63 -7.81 9.84
N ASP A 32 -20.42 -8.36 9.65
CA ASP A 32 -19.54 -8.79 10.74
C ASP A 32 -19.20 -7.65 11.72
N ILE A 33 -18.98 -6.43 11.22
CA ILE A 33 -18.75 -5.25 12.06
C ILE A 33 -20.06 -4.77 12.69
N GLY A 34 -21.16 -4.76 11.94
CA GLY A 34 -22.46 -4.32 12.45
C GLY A 34 -22.98 -5.14 13.63
N ILE A 35 -22.60 -6.42 13.70
CA ILE A 35 -22.95 -7.32 14.82
C ILE A 35 -21.76 -7.65 15.73
N TRP A 36 -20.60 -7.02 15.53
CA TRP A 36 -19.35 -7.28 16.26
C TRP A 36 -18.95 -8.75 16.34
N LYS A 37 -19.18 -9.52 15.28
CA LYS A 37 -18.92 -10.95 15.23
C LYS A 37 -18.44 -11.36 13.84
N ALA A 38 -17.40 -12.18 13.77
CA ALA A 38 -16.90 -12.74 12.52
C ALA A 38 -16.56 -14.23 12.68
N LYS A 39 -16.16 -14.86 11.59
CA LYS A 39 -15.53 -16.18 11.61
C LYS A 39 -14.22 -16.13 12.42
N GLU A 40 -13.82 -17.26 12.99
CA GLU A 40 -12.65 -17.38 13.88
C GLU A 40 -11.38 -16.70 13.34
N SER A 41 -11.06 -16.93 12.06
CA SER A 41 -9.92 -16.30 11.36
C SER A 41 -9.92 -14.76 11.34
N LEU A 42 -11.08 -14.13 11.57
CA LEU A 42 -11.28 -12.68 11.53
C LEU A 42 -11.71 -12.09 12.88
N THR A 43 -11.99 -12.92 13.89
CA THR A 43 -12.43 -12.49 15.23
C THR A 43 -11.46 -11.50 15.84
N GLU A 44 -10.16 -11.76 15.75
CA GLU A 44 -9.14 -10.86 16.30
C GLU A 44 -9.15 -9.49 15.61
N ARG A 45 -9.45 -9.48 14.31
CA ARG A 45 -9.54 -8.24 13.52
C ARG A 45 -10.77 -7.43 13.88
N ILE A 46 -11.91 -8.07 14.17
CA ILE A 46 -13.11 -7.38 14.68
C ILE A 46 -12.85 -6.81 16.08
N LYS A 47 -12.22 -7.57 16.98
CA LYS A 47 -11.82 -7.07 18.30
C LYS A 47 -10.93 -5.84 18.21
N GLN A 48 -9.95 -5.84 17.31
CA GLN A 48 -9.09 -4.67 17.07
C GLN A 48 -9.88 -3.43 16.65
N VAL A 49 -10.90 -3.57 15.80
CA VAL A 49 -11.80 -2.45 15.43
C VAL A 49 -12.59 -1.98 16.64
N PHE A 50 -13.15 -2.89 17.43
CA PHE A 50 -13.91 -2.57 18.64
C PHE A 50 -13.06 -1.84 19.70
N TYR A 51 -11.83 -2.31 19.95
CA TYR A 51 -10.93 -1.62 20.87
C TYR A 51 -10.54 -0.23 20.38
N LEU A 52 -10.35 -0.07 19.07
CA LEU A 52 -10.03 1.23 18.48
C LEU A 52 -11.21 2.20 18.60
N GLU A 53 -12.43 1.72 18.38
CA GLU A 53 -13.67 2.47 18.60
C GLU A 53 -13.73 2.99 20.03
N ASN A 54 -13.60 2.11 21.03
CA ASN A 54 -13.64 2.48 22.44
C ASN A 54 -12.52 3.47 22.82
N ARG A 55 -11.29 3.22 22.36
CA ARG A 55 -10.13 4.06 22.65
C ARG A 55 -10.30 5.47 22.09
N LEU A 56 -10.87 5.59 20.89
CA LEU A 56 -11.08 6.87 20.21
C LEU A 56 -12.45 7.48 20.51
N LYS A 57 -13.26 6.81 21.34
CA LYS A 57 -14.66 7.16 21.63
C LYS A 57 -15.46 7.38 20.34
N LEU A 58 -15.27 6.50 19.36
CA LEU A 58 -16.03 6.59 18.11
C LEU A 58 -17.34 5.79 18.22
N GLN A 59 -18.29 6.11 17.35
CA GLN A 59 -19.46 5.31 17.05
C GLN A 59 -19.33 4.88 15.58
N ILE A 60 -18.99 3.62 15.35
CA ILE A 60 -18.79 3.09 14.00
C ILE A 60 -20.10 2.48 13.51
N THR A 61 -20.62 3.02 12.40
CA THR A 61 -21.76 2.44 11.69
C THR A 61 -21.31 1.95 10.32
N THR A 62 -21.79 0.79 9.88
CA THR A 62 -21.51 0.25 8.53
C THR A 62 -22.75 0.28 7.66
N ILE A 63 -22.58 0.61 6.38
CA ILE A 63 -23.62 0.42 5.36
C ILE A 63 -23.04 -0.25 4.12
N HIS A 64 -23.82 -1.14 3.53
CA HIS A 64 -23.48 -1.74 2.25
C HIS A 64 -23.75 -0.76 1.10
N ILE A 65 -22.79 -0.65 0.18
CA ILE A 65 -22.95 0.09 -1.08
C ILE A 65 -22.65 -0.85 -2.25
N THR A 66 -23.33 -0.70 -3.39
CA THR A 66 -23.00 -1.53 -4.56
C THR A 66 -21.60 -1.18 -5.09
N GLY A 67 -20.95 -2.16 -5.72
CA GLY A 67 -19.59 -2.00 -6.26
C GLY A 67 -19.45 -0.79 -7.22
N LYS A 68 -20.52 -0.39 -7.92
CA LYS A 68 -20.56 0.83 -8.75
C LYS A 68 -20.20 2.09 -7.94
N PHE A 69 -20.73 2.22 -6.73
CA PHE A 69 -20.43 3.35 -5.83
C PHE A 69 -19.09 3.20 -5.10
N ASN A 70 -18.55 1.97 -5.03
CA ASN A 70 -17.21 1.72 -4.50
C ASN A 70 -16.10 1.83 -5.57
N SER A 71 -16.45 2.13 -6.83
CA SER A 71 -15.53 2.16 -7.97
C SER A 71 -14.32 3.09 -7.76
N THR A 72 -14.52 4.25 -7.13
CA THR A 72 -13.43 5.17 -6.80
C THR A 72 -12.50 4.57 -5.74
N THR A 73 -13.04 3.98 -4.68
CA THR A 73 -12.24 3.32 -3.64
C THR A 73 -11.49 2.12 -4.19
N ASP A 74 -12.14 1.31 -5.03
CA ASP A 74 -11.51 0.16 -5.69
C ASP A 74 -10.39 0.63 -6.62
N SER A 75 -10.65 1.63 -7.46
CA SER A 75 -9.63 2.24 -8.34
C SER A 75 -8.46 2.81 -7.54
N LEU A 76 -8.72 3.55 -6.46
CA LEU A 76 -7.67 4.07 -5.56
C LEU A 76 -6.94 2.95 -4.82
N SER A 77 -7.63 1.85 -4.48
CA SER A 77 -6.98 0.69 -3.86
C SER A 77 -6.07 -0.02 -4.84
N ARG A 78 -6.51 -0.17 -6.10
CA ARG A 78 -5.70 -0.70 -7.21
C ARG A 78 -4.55 0.24 -7.55
N LEU A 79 -4.74 1.55 -7.43
CA LEU A 79 -3.69 2.56 -7.60
C LEU A 79 -2.66 2.53 -6.46
N CYS A 80 -3.13 2.42 -5.22
CA CYS A 80 -2.27 2.19 -4.05
C CYS A 80 -1.54 0.85 -4.11
N ARG A 81 -2.08 -0.08 -4.91
CA ARG A 81 -1.49 -1.39 -5.23
C ARG A 81 -0.88 -1.41 -6.62
N SER A 82 -0.73 -0.30 -7.35
CA SER A 82 -0.32 -0.37 -8.76
C SER A 82 1.12 -0.82 -8.94
N GLY A 83 1.92 -0.85 -7.87
CA GLY A 83 3.20 -1.54 -7.80
C GLY A 83 3.07 -3.07 -7.81
N ASP A 84 1.88 -3.61 -7.53
CA ASP A 84 1.51 -5.04 -7.68
C ASP A 84 1.20 -5.39 -9.15
N GLN A 85 1.09 -4.42 -10.07
CA GLN A 85 1.06 -4.71 -11.51
C GLN A 85 2.48 -5.03 -11.96
N THR A 86 2.92 -6.24 -11.62
CA THR A 86 4.19 -6.76 -12.09
C THR A 86 4.11 -6.91 -13.60
N LEU A 87 4.97 -6.19 -14.32
CA LEU A 87 5.22 -6.47 -15.73
C LEU A 87 5.58 -7.94 -15.89
N LYS A 88 5.10 -8.60 -16.95
CA LYS A 88 5.51 -9.99 -17.21
C LYS A 88 7.04 -10.04 -17.37
N ASP A 89 7.69 -11.06 -16.82
CA ASP A 89 9.15 -11.26 -16.89
C ASP A 89 9.73 -11.03 -18.30
N GLY A 90 9.03 -11.48 -19.34
CA GLY A 90 9.43 -11.29 -20.73
C GLY A 90 9.54 -9.82 -21.17
N MET A 91 8.69 -8.93 -20.63
CA MET A 91 8.76 -7.49 -20.93
C MET A 91 9.99 -6.86 -20.31
N ILE A 92 10.33 -7.22 -19.07
CA ILE A 92 11.53 -6.71 -18.40
C ILE A 92 12.79 -7.17 -19.13
N GLN A 93 12.86 -8.45 -19.51
CA GLN A 93 13.97 -8.96 -20.30
C GLN A 93 14.15 -8.19 -21.62
N MET A 94 13.04 -7.86 -22.29
CA MET A 94 13.07 -7.07 -23.51
C MET A 94 13.59 -5.64 -23.29
N ILE A 95 13.12 -4.95 -22.24
CA ILE A 95 13.61 -3.61 -21.89
C ILE A 95 15.10 -3.65 -21.55
N CYS A 96 15.52 -4.60 -20.72
CA CYS A 96 16.91 -4.78 -20.31
C CYS A 96 17.83 -5.00 -21.52
N LYS A 97 17.42 -5.85 -22.47
CA LYS A 97 18.14 -6.07 -23.73
C LYS A 97 18.20 -4.81 -24.59
N THR A 98 17.07 -4.14 -24.77
CA THR A 98 16.96 -2.94 -25.64
C THR A 98 17.85 -1.81 -25.13
N TRP A 99 17.92 -1.61 -23.82
CA TRP A 99 18.70 -0.53 -23.21
C TRP A 99 20.10 -0.95 -22.78
N ASN A 100 20.50 -2.19 -23.08
CA ASN A 100 21.75 -2.79 -22.61
C ASN A 100 21.98 -2.54 -21.10
N TYR A 101 20.91 -2.72 -20.31
CA TYR A 101 20.88 -2.40 -18.89
C TYR A 101 20.44 -3.63 -18.10
N VAL A 102 21.27 -4.06 -17.16
CA VAL A 102 20.99 -5.23 -16.30
C VAL A 102 20.78 -4.73 -14.87
N PRO A 103 19.53 -4.72 -14.36
CA PRO A 103 19.27 -4.32 -12.99
C PRO A 103 19.85 -5.35 -12.02
N GLU A 104 20.45 -4.86 -10.95
CA GLU A 104 21.04 -5.66 -9.88
C GLU A 104 20.09 -5.81 -8.69
N ILE A 105 19.12 -4.90 -8.55
CA ILE A 105 18.15 -4.92 -7.45
C ILE A 105 16.79 -4.36 -7.89
N ASP A 106 15.73 -5.05 -7.47
CA ASP A 106 14.34 -4.62 -7.60
C ASP A 106 13.90 -3.89 -6.33
N ILE A 107 13.68 -2.58 -6.44
CA ILE A 107 13.23 -1.74 -5.35
C ILE A 107 11.70 -1.64 -5.39
N PHE A 108 11.06 -1.79 -4.22
CA PHE A 108 9.61 -1.86 -4.01
C PHE A 108 8.98 -3.22 -4.36
N ALA A 109 9.78 -4.28 -4.46
CA ALA A 109 9.29 -5.64 -4.66
C ALA A 109 9.20 -6.47 -3.37
N THR A 110 8.35 -7.48 -3.41
CA THR A 110 8.14 -8.53 -2.42
C THR A 110 8.67 -9.86 -2.96
N LYS A 111 8.75 -10.88 -2.10
CA LYS A 111 9.15 -12.24 -2.52
C LYS A 111 8.27 -12.84 -3.63
N PHE A 112 7.04 -12.35 -3.78
CA PHE A 112 6.05 -12.89 -4.72
C PHE A 112 6.00 -12.18 -6.06
N ASN A 113 6.44 -10.93 -6.12
CA ASN A 113 6.26 -10.05 -7.27
C ASN A 113 7.58 -9.42 -7.76
N LYS A 114 8.71 -9.92 -7.25
CA LYS A 114 10.05 -9.53 -7.70
C LYS A 114 10.31 -9.93 -9.14
N LEU A 115 10.94 -9.04 -9.88
CA LEU A 115 11.43 -9.28 -11.24
C LEU A 115 12.94 -9.52 -11.28
N ILE A 116 13.64 -9.08 -10.23
CA ILE A 116 15.06 -9.31 -10.00
C ILE A 116 15.22 -10.15 -8.74
N ASN A 117 16.16 -11.11 -8.75
CA ASN A 117 16.34 -12.03 -7.64
C ASN A 117 16.68 -11.33 -6.33
N ASN A 118 17.47 -10.26 -6.41
CA ASN A 118 17.79 -9.37 -5.32
C ASN A 118 16.74 -8.25 -5.28
N TYR A 119 16.08 -8.06 -4.13
CA TYR A 119 14.99 -7.10 -4.01
C TYR A 119 14.95 -6.47 -2.61
N ALA A 120 14.44 -5.25 -2.55
CA ALA A 120 14.21 -4.51 -1.32
C ALA A 120 12.71 -4.29 -1.11
N LEU A 121 12.20 -4.84 -0.01
CA LEU A 121 10.81 -4.69 0.39
C LEU A 121 10.53 -3.28 0.91
N VAL A 122 9.43 -2.70 0.44
CA VAL A 122 8.84 -1.53 1.06
C VAL A 122 7.44 -1.93 1.53
N ASP A 123 7.33 -2.28 2.81
CA ASP A 123 6.03 -2.49 3.42
C ASP A 123 5.35 -1.14 3.65
N LEU A 124 4.29 -0.87 2.89
CA LEU A 124 3.43 0.31 3.08
C LEU A 124 2.74 0.35 4.45
N ASN A 125 2.61 -0.80 5.12
CA ASN A 125 2.02 -0.88 6.46
C ASN A 125 3.03 -0.49 7.55
N ASP A 126 4.32 -0.46 7.22
CA ASP A 126 5.42 -0.08 8.10
C ASP A 126 6.19 1.11 7.49
N LEU A 127 5.44 2.19 7.23
CA LEU A 127 5.89 3.48 6.71
C LEU A 127 7.06 4.11 7.50
N GLY A 128 7.43 3.57 8.65
CA GLY A 128 8.56 3.99 9.46
C GLY A 128 9.85 3.28 9.10
N ILE A 129 9.93 1.95 9.27
CA ILE A 129 11.22 1.25 9.35
C ILE A 129 11.70 0.78 7.97
N HIS A 130 10.89 0.01 7.24
CA HIS A 130 11.28 -0.56 5.95
C HIS A 130 11.29 0.48 4.82
N PHE A 131 10.43 1.51 4.93
CA PHE A 131 10.45 2.66 4.03
C PHE A 131 11.75 3.46 4.19
N HIS A 132 12.22 3.67 5.43
CA HIS A 132 13.49 4.34 5.68
C HIS A 132 14.69 3.53 5.20
N ILE A 133 14.72 2.22 5.41
CA ILE A 133 15.85 1.37 5.00
C ILE A 133 16.08 1.46 3.47
N THR A 134 15.00 1.38 2.68
CA THR A 134 15.09 1.44 1.22
C THR A 134 15.60 2.80 0.70
N PHE A 135 15.18 3.90 1.33
CA PHE A 135 15.66 5.25 0.99
C PHE A 135 17.01 5.62 1.61
N ASN A 136 17.51 4.85 2.58
CA ASN A 136 18.85 5.03 3.17
C ASN A 136 19.94 4.32 2.35
N TYR A 137 19.57 3.41 1.45
CA TYR A 137 20.52 2.76 0.54
C TYR A 137 21.15 3.80 -0.40
N LYS A 138 22.44 3.66 -0.69
CA LYS A 138 23.15 4.53 -1.64
C LYS A 138 22.87 4.05 -3.07
N TRP A 139 21.90 4.68 -3.73
CA TRP A 139 21.39 4.25 -5.03
C TRP A 139 22.38 4.48 -6.16
N SER A 140 23.37 5.34 -5.95
CA SER A 140 24.43 5.65 -6.90
C SER A 140 25.36 4.48 -7.24
N ARG A 141 25.32 3.39 -6.48
CA ARG A 141 26.30 2.28 -6.56
C ARG A 141 25.75 1.01 -7.18
N VAL A 142 24.46 0.98 -7.48
CA VAL A 142 23.76 -0.22 -7.92
C VAL A 142 22.86 0.12 -9.10
N LYS A 143 22.70 -0.84 -10.02
CA LYS A 143 21.75 -0.70 -11.14
C LYS A 143 20.34 -1.02 -10.66
N LEU A 144 19.47 -0.02 -10.65
CA LEU A 144 18.13 -0.15 -10.11
C LEU A 144 17.09 -0.60 -11.14
N TYR A 145 16.15 -1.42 -10.70
CA TYR A 145 14.82 -1.53 -11.26
C TYR A 145 13.82 -1.03 -10.20
N ILE A 146 12.91 -0.14 -10.59
CA ILE A 146 11.98 0.51 -9.66
C ILE A 146 10.57 0.49 -10.27
N ASN A 147 9.63 -0.13 -9.56
CA ASN A 147 8.20 -0.06 -9.87
C ASN A 147 7.46 0.59 -8.70
N PRO A 148 7.62 1.92 -8.49
CA PRO A 148 7.13 2.56 -7.29
C PRO A 148 5.62 2.71 -7.32
N LEU A 149 5.05 2.76 -6.13
CA LEU A 149 3.66 3.17 -5.96
C LEU A 149 3.51 4.65 -6.30
N ILE A 150 2.38 5.04 -6.90
CA ILE A 150 2.14 6.43 -7.31
C ILE A 150 2.42 7.44 -6.18
N PRO A 151 1.99 7.21 -4.92
CA PRO A 151 2.22 8.18 -3.85
C PRO A 151 3.71 8.45 -3.55
N VAL A 152 4.62 7.57 -3.96
CA VAL A 152 6.05 7.64 -3.61
C VAL A 152 6.94 7.95 -4.82
N LEU A 153 6.37 7.98 -6.03
CA LEU A 153 7.10 8.25 -7.27
C LEU A 153 7.90 9.56 -7.20
N SER A 154 7.31 10.64 -6.68
CA SER A 154 8.00 11.93 -6.53
C SER A 154 9.25 11.83 -5.65
N ARG A 155 9.18 11.08 -4.55
CA ARG A 155 10.31 10.84 -3.64
C ARG A 155 11.39 9.99 -4.29
N VAL A 156 10.99 8.97 -5.06
CA VAL A 156 11.91 8.12 -5.82
C VAL A 156 12.71 8.96 -6.82
N LEU A 157 12.04 9.79 -7.62
CA LEU A 157 12.70 10.64 -8.60
C LEU A 157 13.65 11.67 -7.94
N GLN A 158 13.23 12.26 -6.82
CA GLN A 158 14.08 13.15 -6.02
C GLN A 158 15.33 12.42 -5.52
N LYS A 159 15.19 11.22 -4.97
CA LYS A 159 16.32 10.43 -4.49
C LYS A 159 17.25 10.01 -5.62
N MET A 160 16.74 9.58 -6.77
CA MET A 160 17.57 9.27 -7.94
C MET A 160 18.41 10.46 -8.37
N LYS A 161 17.81 11.67 -8.39
CA LYS A 161 18.52 12.91 -8.70
C LYS A 161 19.60 13.24 -7.67
N GLN A 162 19.29 13.12 -6.37
CA GLN A 162 20.22 13.40 -5.28
C GLN A 162 21.42 12.45 -5.29
N ASP A 163 21.16 11.15 -5.44
CA ASP A 163 22.20 10.13 -5.45
C ASP A 163 22.93 10.04 -6.80
N LYS A 164 22.47 10.76 -7.84
CA LYS A 164 22.92 10.56 -9.24
C LYS A 164 22.79 9.09 -9.67
N ALA A 165 21.71 8.45 -9.24
CA ALA A 165 21.47 7.04 -9.49
C ALA A 165 20.96 6.80 -10.92
N GLN A 166 21.31 5.63 -11.46
CA GLN A 166 20.76 5.13 -12.71
C GLN A 166 19.78 3.99 -12.40
N GLY A 167 18.69 3.94 -13.16
CA GLY A 167 17.62 2.99 -12.92
C GLY A 167 16.61 2.95 -14.04
N ILE A 168 15.99 1.78 -14.23
CA ILE A 168 14.75 1.66 -14.98
C ILE A 168 13.61 1.95 -14.01
N VAL A 169 12.79 2.95 -14.32
CA VAL A 169 11.59 3.29 -13.54
C VAL A 169 10.37 2.99 -14.38
N ILE A 170 9.48 2.14 -13.86
CA ILE A 170 8.17 1.87 -14.45
C ILE A 170 7.14 2.61 -13.61
N ALA A 171 6.48 3.59 -14.21
CA ALA A 171 5.50 4.43 -13.52
C ALA A 171 4.23 4.57 -14.40
N PRO A 172 3.06 4.81 -13.79
CA PRO A 172 1.82 5.11 -14.50
C PRO A 172 1.88 6.40 -15.34
#